data_AF-A0A2I0P7U1-F1
#
_entry.id   AF-A0A2I0P7U1-F1
#
_cell.length_a   1.000
_cell.length_b   1.000
_cell.length_c   1.000
_cell.angle_alpha   90.00
_cell.angle_beta   90.00
_cell.angle_gamma   90.00
#
_symmetry.space_group_name_H-M   'P 1'
#
loop_
_entity.id
_entity.type
_entity.pdbx_description
1 polymer ?
#
loop_
_entity_poly.entity_id
_entity_poly.type
_entity_poly.pdbx_seq_one_letter_code
_entity_poly.pdbx_strand_id
1 'polypeptide(L)' 'MIVKDAVCPFCGCLCDDIEVEVEEGRVVAVTNACELGTKKFTGEKRLKNPIL' A
#
# COMPACT_ATOMS: atom_id res chain seq x y z
N MET A 1 -1.62 -11.38 -7.47
CA MET A 1 -1.60 -12.03 -6.12
C MET A 1 -2.36 -11.12 -5.17
N ILE A 2 -3.14 -11.68 -4.25
CA ILE A 2 -3.82 -10.88 -3.21
C ILE A 2 -3.18 -11.19 -1.86
N VAL A 3 -2.73 -10.15 -1.16
CA VAL A 3 -2.29 -10.21 0.24
C VAL A 3 -3.46 -9.74 1.11
N LYS A 4 -3.91 -10.60 2.02
CA LYS A 4 -5.01 -10.32 2.95
C LYS A 4 -4.48 -9.93 4.32
N ASP A 5 -5.34 -9.33 5.13
CA ASP A 5 -5.08 -8.97 6.52
C ASP A 5 -3.80 -8.12 6.69
N ALA A 6 -3.54 -7.24 5.71
CA ALA A 6 -2.40 -6.34 5.74
C ALA A 6 -2.69 -5.15 6.67
N VAL A 7 -1.70 -4.76 7.47
CA VAL A 7 -1.82 -3.58 8.33
C VAL A 7 -1.52 -2.31 7.53
N CYS A 8 -2.42 -1.33 7.60
CA CYS A 8 -2.24 -0.02 6.97
C CYS A 8 -1.13 0.79 7.66
N PRO A 9 -0.06 1.21 6.96
CA PRO A 9 1.08 1.93 7.56
C PRO A 9 0.94 3.46 7.47
N PHE A 10 -0.27 3.99 7.32
CA PHE A 10 -0.47 5.43 7.09
C PHE A 10 -0.67 6.22 8.38
N CYS A 11 -1.73 5.93 9.15
CA CYS A 11 -2.07 6.64 10.39
C CYS A 11 -2.08 5.70 11.60
N GLY A 12 -2.27 6.26 12.79
CA GLY A 12 -2.29 5.51 14.06
C GLY A 12 -3.49 4.58 14.26
N CYS A 13 -4.45 4.53 13.33
CA CYS A 13 -5.59 3.61 13.43
C CYS A 13 -5.19 2.16 13.21
N LEU A 14 -4.10 1.91 12.45
CA LEU A 14 -3.56 0.57 12.20
C LEU A 14 -4.60 -0.46 11.75
N CYS A 15 -5.50 -0.09 10.81
CA CYS A 15 -6.48 -1.04 10.24
C CYS A 15 -5.76 -2.28 9.71
N ASP A 16 -6.20 -3.46 10.10
CA ASP A 16 -5.55 -4.75 9.90
C ASP A 16 -6.29 -5.67 8.92
N ASP A 17 -7.31 -5.14 8.23
CA ASP A 17 -8.21 -5.84 7.30
C ASP A 17 -8.01 -5.42 5.84
N ILE A 18 -6.84 -4.87 5.50
CA ILE A 18 -6.55 -4.37 4.15
C ILE A 18 -6.23 -5.54 3.21
N GLU A 19 -6.86 -5.53 2.04
CA GLU A 19 -6.50 -6.42 0.93
C GLU A 19 -5.67 -5.65 -0.11
N VAL A 20 -4.48 -6.16 -0.43
CA VAL A 20 -3.54 -5.55 -1.36
C VAL A 20 -3.38 -6.45 -2.58
N GLU A 21 -3.76 -5.95 -3.75
CA GLU A 21 -3.57 -6.66 -5.02
C GLU A 21 -2.22 -6.27 -5.63
N VAL A 22 -1.42 -7.29 -5.93
CA VAL A 22 -0.06 -7.16 -6.45
C VAL A 22 0.08 -7.88 -7.78
N GLU A 23 0.52 -7.16 -8.80
CA GLU A 23 0.86 -7.66 -10.13
C GLU A 23 2.28 -7.26 -10.49
N GLU A 24 3.08 -8.20 -11.02
CA GLU A 24 4.48 -7.94 -11.43
C GLU A 24 5.33 -7.23 -10.35
N GLY A 25 5.07 -7.52 -9.07
CA GLY A 25 5.76 -6.91 -7.93
C GLY A 25 5.33 -5.48 -7.60
N ARG A 26 4.25 -4.97 -8.20
CA ARG A 26 3.67 -3.65 -7.95
C ARG A 26 2.26 -3.76 -7.37
N VAL A 27 1.92 -2.89 -6.43
CA VAL A 27 0.54 -2.75 -5.93
C VAL A 27 -0.32 -2.07 -6.99
N VAL A 28 -1.40 -2.73 -7.43
CA VAL A 28 -2.31 -2.23 -8.47
C VAL A 28 -3.65 -1.78 -7.90
N ALA A 29 -4.11 -2.40 -6.81
CA ALA A 29 -5.35 -2.04 -6.13
C ALA A 29 -5.27 -2.32 -4.62
N VAL A 30 -6.13 -1.64 -3.86
CA VAL A 30 -6.26 -1.78 -2.41
C VAL A 30 -7.73 -1.68 -2.02
N THR A 31 -8.21 -2.64 -1.23
CA THR A 31 -9.58 -2.70 -0.70
C THR A 31 -9.55 -2.50 0.82
N ASN A 32 -10.66 -1.99 1.40
CA ASN A 32 -10.84 -1.64 2.83
C ASN A 32 -9.97 -0.49 3.36
N ALA A 33 -9.03 0.04 2.57
CA ALA A 33 -8.28 1.24 2.95
C ALA A 33 -9.10 2.52 2.72
N CYS A 34 -8.96 3.50 3.62
CA CYS A 34 -9.41 4.87 3.36
C CYS A 34 -8.58 5.52 2.24
N GLU A 35 -9.01 6.67 1.73
CA GLU A 35 -8.32 7.36 0.62
C GLU A 35 -6.82 7.58 0.88
N LEU A 36 -6.45 7.96 2.10
CA LEU A 36 -5.06 8.19 2.48
C LEU A 36 -4.23 6.90 2.52
N GLY A 37 -4.82 5.81 3.04
CA GLY A 37 -4.20 4.47 3.03
C GLY A 37 -3.99 3.97 1.61
N THR A 38 -5.02 4.09 0.75
CA THR A 38 -4.93 3.70 -0.66
C THR A 38 -3.82 4.46 -1.39
N LYS A 39 -3.71 5.78 -1.20
CA LYS A 39 -2.61 6.58 -1.78
C LYS A 39 -1.23 6.21 -1.23
N LYS A 40 -1.15 5.79 0.03
CA LYS A 40 0.12 5.33 0.63
C LYS A 40 0.63 4.07 -0.04
N PHE A 41 -0.25 3.10 -0.29
CA PHE A 41 0.10 1.83 -0.94
C PHE A 41 0.36 1.98 -2.45
N THR A 42 -0.39 2.83 -3.15
CA THR A 42 -0.30 3.01 -4.61
C THR A 42 0.71 4.08 -5.06
N GLY A 43 1.54 4.60 -4.14
CA GLY A 43 2.46 5.70 -4.43
C GLY A 43 3.57 5.36 -5.43
N GLU A 44 3.91 6.31 -6.31
CA GLU A 44 4.83 6.07 -7.44
C GLU A 44 6.20 6.74 -7.31
N LYS A 45 6.35 7.71 -6.38
CA LYS A 45 7.54 8.57 -6.27
C LYS A 45 8.64 7.95 -5.41
N ARG A 46 8.99 6.69 -5.66
CA ARG A 46 10.07 5.99 -4.94
C ARG A 46 11.43 6.35 -5.56
N LEU A 47 12.33 6.91 -4.75
CA LEU A 47 13.74 7.05 -5.12
C LEU A 47 14.32 5.65 -5.38
N LYS A 48 14.84 5.41 -6.58
CA LYS A 48 15.43 4.10 -6.95
C LYS A 48 16.91 3.98 -6.56
N ASN A 49 17.60 5.13 -6.50
CA ASN A 49 19.02 5.22 -6.21
C ASN A 49 19.26 6.26 -5.10
N PRO A 50 20.37 6.17 -4.33
CA PRO A 50 20.80 7.21 -3.40
C PRO A 50 20.99 8.56 -4.11
N ILE A 51 20.69 9.64 -3.41
CA ILE A 51 21.00 11.01 -3.87
C ILE A 51 22.42 11.33 -3.37
N LEU A 52 23.29 11.73 -4.30
CA LEU A 52 24.64 12.24 -4.02
C LEU A 52 24.59 13.76 -3.83
#